data_AF-A0A3S3NRE8-F1
#
_entry.id   AF-A0A3S3NRE8-F1
#
_cell.length_a   1.000
_cell.length_b   1.000
_cell.length_c   1.000
_cell.angle_alpha   90.00
_cell.angle_beta   90.00
_cell.angle_gamma   90.00
#
_symmetry.space_group_name_H-M   'P 1'
#
loop_
_entity.id
_entity.type
_entity.pdbx_description
1 polymer ?
#
loop_
_entity_poly.entity_id
_entity_poly.type
_entity_poly.pdbx_seq_one_letter_code
_entity_poly.pdbx_strand_id
1 'polypeptide(L)'
;MNTEWKGSAYRIKKCATDLLSVGDLIEDDEEDSWDLMGRDIRLKSTFLYCDFNQVISNAPQELKKPLLELANKLFHYIEELDNAVKIRNISLTQSRYEDAALVLQEVMSVMP
;
A
#
# COMPACT_ATOMS: atom_id res chain seq x y z
N MET A 1 13.41 21.96 -2.36
CA MET A 1 12.94 20.57 -2.20
C MET A 1 13.55 19.72 -3.30
N ASN A 2 14.20 18.61 -2.92
CA ASN A 2 14.96 17.73 -3.81
C ASN A 2 14.03 17.04 -4.84
N THR A 3 14.44 16.94 -6.11
CA THR A 3 13.60 16.41 -7.21
C THR A 3 13.22 14.95 -7.00
N GLU A 4 14.10 14.19 -6.33
CA GLU A 4 13.91 12.78 -5.99
C GLU A 4 12.75 12.56 -5.01
N TRP A 5 12.61 13.45 -4.01
CA TRP A 5 11.51 13.41 -3.05
C TRP A 5 10.15 13.52 -3.74
N LYS A 6 10.02 14.44 -4.70
CA LYS A 6 8.77 14.60 -5.48
C LYS A 6 8.48 13.37 -6.34
N GLY A 7 9.52 12.74 -6.87
CA GLY A 7 9.40 11.50 -7.62
C GLY A 7 8.88 10.34 -6.78
N SER A 8 9.43 10.15 -5.57
CA SER A 8 8.97 9.10 -4.65
C SER A 8 7.54 9.37 -4.15
N ALA A 9 7.21 10.59 -3.76
CA ALA A 9 5.84 10.94 -3.35
C ALA A 9 4.81 10.67 -4.47
N TYR A 10 5.14 11.03 -5.71
CA TYR A 10 4.30 10.73 -6.87
C TYR A 10 4.11 9.22 -7.08
N ARG A 11 5.19 8.42 -6.98
CA ARG A 11 5.10 6.97 -7.12
C ARG A 11 4.31 6.32 -5.99
N ILE A 12 4.43 6.81 -4.75
CA ILE A 12 3.60 6.37 -3.62
C ILE A 12 2.12 6.60 -3.95
N LYS A 13 1.75 7.80 -4.39
CA LYS A 13 0.36 8.11 -4.76
C LYS A 13 -0.16 7.23 -5.89
N LYS A 14 0.66 7.01 -6.92
CA LYS A 14 0.29 6.11 -8.02
C LYS A 14 0.08 4.68 -7.53
N CYS A 15 1.00 4.16 -6.73
CA CYS A 15 0.91 2.81 -6.19
C CYS A 15 -0.31 2.65 -5.26
N ALA A 16 -0.60 3.67 -4.44
CA ALA A 16 -1.78 3.68 -3.60
C ALA A 16 -3.09 3.70 -4.41
N THR A 17 -3.12 4.47 -5.50
CA THR A 17 -4.25 4.48 -6.44
C THR A 17 -4.46 3.11 -7.06
N ASP A 18 -3.38 2.46 -7.53
CA ASP A 18 -3.50 1.13 -8.12
C ASP A 18 -4.00 0.09 -7.10
N LEU A 19 -3.54 0.16 -5.84
CA LEU A 19 -4.00 -0.74 -4.77
C LEU A 19 -5.47 -0.51 -4.40
N LEU A 20 -5.96 0.73 -4.45
CA LEU A 20 -7.37 1.06 -4.25
C LEU A 20 -8.27 0.54 -5.38
N SER A 21 -7.71 0.21 -6.55
CA SER A 21 -8.47 -0.41 -7.64
C SER A 21 -8.57 -1.94 -7.49
N VAL A 22 -7.84 -2.56 -6.55
CA VAL A 22 -7.87 -4.02 -6.34
C VAL A 22 -9.19 -4.48 -5.73
N GLY A 23 -9.92 -3.59 -5.04
CA GLY A 23 -11.22 -3.92 -4.45
C GLY A 23 -12.23 -4.48 -5.45
N ASP A 24 -12.18 -4.02 -6.70
CA ASP A 24 -13.06 -4.45 -7.78
C ASP A 24 -12.80 -5.91 -8.23
N LEU A 25 -11.68 -6.50 -7.82
CA LEU A 25 -11.22 -7.84 -8.22
C LEU A 25 -11.44 -8.91 -7.13
N ILE A 26 -11.88 -8.53 -5.92
CA ILE A 26 -11.96 -9.44 -4.76
C ILE A 26 -13.10 -10.48 -4.91
N GLU A 27 -14.09 -10.20 -5.75
CA GLU A 27 -15.23 -11.10 -5.99
C GLU A 27 -14.90 -12.26 -6.96
N ASP A 28 -13.72 -12.24 -7.58
CA ASP A 28 -13.27 -13.29 -8.49
C ASP A 28 -12.61 -14.44 -7.74
N ASP A 29 -13.27 -15.60 -7.71
CA ASP A 29 -12.80 -16.81 -7.01
C ASP A 29 -11.99 -17.76 -7.92
N GLU A 30 -11.57 -17.31 -9.11
CA GLU A 30 -10.67 -18.09 -9.95
C GLU A 30 -9.26 -18.17 -9.33
N GLU A 31 -8.65 -19.37 -9.36
CA GLU A 31 -7.33 -19.63 -8.79
C GLU A 31 -6.24 -18.69 -9.33
N ASP A 32 -6.23 -18.46 -10.65
CA ASP A 32 -5.29 -17.57 -11.30
C ASP A 32 -5.45 -16.12 -10.81
N SER A 33 -6.68 -15.69 -10.48
CA SER A 33 -6.98 -14.33 -9.99
C SER A 33 -6.39 -14.09 -8.60
N TRP A 34 -6.48 -15.07 -7.70
CA TRP A 34 -5.83 -15.00 -6.38
C TRP A 34 -4.30 -14.90 -6.47
N ASP A 35 -3.69 -15.72 -7.32
CA ASP A 35 -2.23 -15.74 -7.50
C ASP A 35 -1.72 -14.45 -8.12
N LEU A 36 -2.45 -13.90 -9.11
CA LEU A 36 -2.17 -12.61 -9.72
C LEU A 36 -2.31 -11.46 -8.73
N MET A 37 -3.41 -11.40 -7.98
CA MET A 37 -3.65 -10.38 -6.95
C MET A 37 -2.54 -10.39 -5.90
N GLY A 38 -2.19 -11.56 -5.37
CA GLY A 38 -1.11 -11.68 -4.39
C GLY A 38 0.23 -11.22 -4.94
N ARG A 39 0.56 -11.57 -6.19
CA ARG A 39 1.80 -11.11 -6.84
C ARG A 39 1.84 -9.59 -7.00
N ASP A 40 0.73 -8.99 -7.41
CA ASP A 40 0.63 -7.55 -7.61
C ASP A 40 0.76 -6.79 -6.28
N ILE A 41 0.07 -7.23 -5.22
CA ILE A 41 0.19 -6.67 -3.86
C ILE A 41 1.64 -6.69 -3.38
N ARG A 42 2.33 -7.82 -3.50
CA ARG A 42 3.74 -7.97 -3.07
C ARG A 42 4.69 -7.08 -3.87
N LEU A 43 4.49 -6.98 -5.18
CA LEU A 43 5.28 -6.13 -6.05
C LEU A 43 5.11 -4.64 -5.68
N LYS A 44 3.86 -4.20 -5.52
CA LYS A 44 3.51 -2.84 -5.13
C LYS A 44 4.02 -2.49 -3.73
N SER A 45 3.90 -3.41 -2.78
CA SER A 45 4.45 -3.29 -1.43
C SER A 45 5.96 -3.04 -1.45
N THR A 46 6.70 -3.78 -2.28
CA THR A 46 8.16 -3.61 -2.44
C THR A 46 8.51 -2.21 -2.94
N PHE A 47 7.80 -1.70 -3.96
CA PHE A 47 8.03 -0.35 -4.45
C PHE A 47 7.68 0.72 -3.43
N LEU A 48 6.55 0.57 -2.73
CA LEU A 48 6.15 1.46 -1.64
C LEU A 48 7.23 1.52 -0.56
N TYR A 49 7.80 0.37 -0.17
CA TYR A 49 8.82 0.33 0.87
C TYR A 49 10.06 1.16 0.50
N CYS A 50 10.55 1.00 -0.73
CA CYS A 50 11.66 1.79 -1.25
C CYS A 50 11.34 3.29 -1.29
N ASP A 51 10.15 3.67 -1.77
CA ASP A 51 9.77 5.08 -1.87
C ASP A 51 9.49 5.72 -0.52
N PHE A 52 8.85 5.02 0.42
CA PHE A 52 8.66 5.50 1.79
C PHE A 52 10.00 5.69 2.49
N ASN A 53 10.95 4.77 2.33
CA ASN A 53 12.30 4.94 2.89
C ASN A 53 12.98 6.19 2.35
N GLN A 54 12.88 6.46 1.05
CA GLN A 54 13.44 7.66 0.45
C GLN A 54 12.77 8.92 0.97
N VAL A 55 11.43 8.92 1.05
CA VAL A 55 10.64 10.02 1.62
C VAL A 55 11.07 10.25 3.08
N ILE A 56 10.89 9.28 3.97
CA ILE A 56 11.20 9.40 5.40
C ILE A 56 12.65 9.87 5.64
N SER A 57 13.62 9.34 4.90
CA SER A 57 15.03 9.71 5.07
C SER A 57 15.30 11.19 4.77
N ASN A 58 14.61 11.75 3.78
CA ASN A 58 14.77 13.13 3.31
C ASN A 58 13.77 14.12 3.94
N ALA A 59 12.84 13.65 4.78
CA ALA A 59 11.87 14.51 5.44
C ALA A 59 12.52 15.38 6.53
N PRO A 60 11.96 16.57 6.83
CA PRO A 60 12.24 17.31 8.06
C PRO A 60 12.06 16.43 9.30
N GLN A 61 12.87 16.64 10.34
CA GLN A 61 12.91 15.80 11.54
C GLN A 61 11.52 15.63 12.20
N GLU A 62 10.71 16.69 12.21
CA GLU A 62 9.34 16.71 12.76
C GLU A 62 8.35 15.82 11.99
N LEU A 63 8.59 15.61 10.69
CA LEU A 63 7.73 14.79 9.82
C LEU A 63 8.15 13.32 9.76
N LYS A 64 9.40 12.99 10.15
CA LYS A 64 9.92 11.62 10.07
C LYS A 64 9.10 10.62 10.89
N LYS A 65 8.75 10.97 12.13
CA LYS A 65 8.00 10.07 13.01
C LYS A 65 6.56 9.84 12.51
N PRO A 66 5.75 10.88 12.19
CA PRO A 66 4.43 10.67 11.60
C PRO A 66 4.45 9.85 10.30
N LEU A 67 5.42 10.10 9.41
CA LEU A 67 5.56 9.35 8.15
C LEU A 67 5.93 7.88 8.38
N LEU A 68 6.80 7.60 9.36
CA LEU A 68 7.16 6.25 9.74
C LEU A 68 5.97 5.49 10.36
N GLU A 69 5.21 6.14 11.23
CA GLU A 69 4.00 5.55 11.82
C GLU A 69 2.95 5.22 10.75
N LEU A 70 2.73 6.14 9.80
CA LEU A 70 1.84 5.91 8.67
C LEU A 70 2.33 4.76 7.78
N ALA A 71 3.62 4.72 7.45
CA ALA A 71 4.20 3.64 6.67
C ALA A 71 4.04 2.27 7.37
N ASN A 72 4.37 2.19 8.66
CA ASN A 72 4.23 0.96 9.45
C ASN A 72 2.78 0.47 9.49
N LYS A 73 1.83 1.40 9.69
CA LYS A 73 0.39 1.10 9.66
C LYS A 73 -0.04 0.56 8.30
N LEU A 74 0.41 1.18 7.20
CA LEU A 74 0.10 0.72 5.85
C LEU A 74 0.67 -0.69 5.60
N PHE A 75 1.94 -0.93 5.91
CA PHE A 75 2.57 -2.23 5.66
C PHE A 75 1.96 -3.35 6.50
N HIS A 76 1.53 -3.05 7.74
CA HIS A 76 0.78 -4.00 8.55
C HIS A 76 -0.49 -4.47 7.85
N TYR A 77 -1.32 -3.55 7.34
CA TYR A 77 -2.55 -3.95 6.65
C TYR A 77 -2.32 -4.58 5.28
N ILE A 78 -1.26 -4.19 4.56
CA ILE A 78 -0.85 -4.87 3.32
C ILE A 78 -0.42 -6.32 3.62
N GLU A 79 0.31 -6.57 4.71
CA GLU A 79 0.70 -7.93 5.12
C GLU A 79 -0.53 -8.78 5.48
N GLU A 80 -1.45 -8.22 6.25
CA GLU A 80 -2.72 -8.88 6.58
C GLU A 80 -3.55 -9.20 5.32
N LEU A 81 -3.60 -8.27 4.36
CA LEU A 81 -4.26 -8.48 3.07
C LEU A 81 -3.57 -9.59 2.25
N ASP A 82 -2.24 -9.57 2.12
CA ASP A 82 -1.49 -10.63 1.42
C ASP A 82 -1.71 -12.00 2.07
N ASN A 83 -1.79 -12.07 3.41
CA ASN A 83 -2.14 -13.29 4.12
C ASN A 83 -3.56 -13.77 3.82
N ALA A 84 -4.54 -12.87 3.77
CA ALA A 84 -5.93 -13.21 3.41
C ALA A 84 -6.04 -13.74 1.96
N VAL A 85 -5.33 -13.10 1.03
CA VAL A 85 -5.22 -13.51 -0.38
C VAL A 85 -4.56 -14.89 -0.51
N LYS A 86 -3.50 -15.16 0.24
CA LYS A 86 -2.82 -16.48 0.25
C LYS A 86 -3.73 -17.63 0.68
N ILE A 87 -4.62 -17.38 1.64
CA ILE A 87 -5.58 -18.40 2.10
C ILE A 87 -6.90 -18.38 1.31
N ARG A 88 -7.02 -17.53 0.29
CA ARG A 88 -8.15 -17.40 -0.64
C ARG A 88 -9.50 -17.25 0.08
N ASN A 89 -9.52 -16.46 1.15
CA ASN A 89 -10.72 -16.20 1.92
C ASN A 89 -11.34 -14.86 1.51
N ILE A 90 -12.39 -14.89 0.68
CA ILE A 90 -13.07 -13.69 0.17
C ILE A 90 -13.46 -12.72 1.29
N SER A 91 -14.17 -13.21 2.32
CA SER A 91 -14.66 -12.35 3.40
C SER A 91 -13.53 -11.70 4.20
N LEU A 92 -12.45 -12.43 4.44
CA LEU A 92 -11.28 -11.89 5.12
C LEU A 92 -10.54 -10.90 4.24
N THR A 93 -10.31 -11.24 2.96
CA THR A 93 -9.66 -10.37 1.97
C THR A 93 -10.40 -9.05 1.85
N GLN A 94 -11.73 -9.06 1.75
CA GLN A 94 -12.56 -7.87 1.72
C GLN A 94 -12.36 -7.01 2.98
N SER A 95 -12.44 -7.61 4.17
CA SER A 95 -12.23 -6.88 5.42
C SER A 95 -10.82 -6.28 5.52
N ARG A 96 -9.78 -7.04 5.15
CA ARG A 96 -8.39 -6.55 5.17
C ARG A 96 -8.14 -5.46 4.12
N TYR A 97 -8.80 -5.58 2.97
CA TYR A 97 -8.76 -4.57 1.93
C TYR A 97 -9.38 -3.26 2.41
N GLU A 98 -10.54 -3.29 3.07
CA GLU A 98 -11.17 -2.10 3.64
C GLU A 98 -10.27 -1.40 4.67
N ASP A 99 -9.64 -2.17 5.56
CA ASP A 99 -8.66 -1.65 6.51
C ASP A 99 -7.46 -0.98 5.80
N ALA A 100 -6.90 -1.64 4.78
CA ALA A 100 -5.79 -1.10 3.98
C ALA A 100 -6.22 0.16 3.20
N ALA A 101 -7.42 0.17 2.63
CA ALA A 101 -7.96 1.27 1.83
C ALA A 101 -8.07 2.57 2.63
N LEU A 102 -8.48 2.49 3.90
CA LEU A 102 -8.51 3.65 4.79
C LEU A 102 -7.12 4.28 4.96
N VAL A 103 -6.09 3.45 5.10
CA VAL A 103 -4.70 3.94 5.24
C VAL A 103 -4.15 4.43 3.92
N LEU A 104 -4.51 3.79 2.79
CA LEU A 104 -4.14 4.26 1.46
C LEU A 104 -4.73 5.65 1.16
N GLN A 105 -5.97 5.91 1.57
CA GLN A 105 -6.60 7.24 1.49
C GLN A 105 -5.85 8.27 2.36
N GLU A 106 -5.46 7.89 3.58
CA GLU A 106 -4.63 8.72 4.46
C GLU A 106 -3.29 9.06 3.79
N VAL A 107 -2.60 8.08 3.21
CA VAL A 107 -1.36 8.27 2.43
C VAL A 107 -1.57 9.24 1.26
N MET A 108 -2.66 9.09 0.51
CA MET A 108 -2.99 9.99 -0.61
C MET A 108 -3.14 11.45 -0.17
N SER A 109 -3.69 11.68 1.04
CA SER A 109 -3.87 13.01 1.62
C SER A 109 -2.58 13.64 2.18
N VAL A 110 -1.65 12.83 2.66
CA VAL A 110 -0.40 13.28 3.29
C VAL A 110 0.69 13.52 2.25
N MET A 111 0.75 12.71 1.20
CA MET A 111 1.78 12.82 0.19
C MET A 111 1.61 14.12 -0.63
N PRO A 112 2.70 14.86 -0.91
CA PRO A 112 2.65 16.11 -1.67
C PRO A 112 2.34 15.92 -3.17
#